data_AF-A0A7S3SDR9-F1
#
_entry.id   AF-A0A7S3SDR9-F1
#
_cell.length_a   1.000
_cell.length_b   1.000
_cell.length_c   1.000
_cell.angle_alpha   90.00
_cell.angle_beta   90.00
_cell.angle_gamma   90.00
#
_symmetry.space_group_name_H-M   'P 1'
#
loop_
_entity.id
_entity.type
_entity.pdbx_description
1 polymer ?
#
loop_
_entity_poly.entity_id
_entity_poly.type
_entity_poly.pdbx_seq_one_letter_code
_entity_poly.pdbx_strand_id
1 'polypeptide(L)'
;ELTASPALEKVKAKADLLWALLGFALILHGAQFKGLLLCFHVVSFFFFDKVKASVMALWGDVTTAQEKLNADAPVEEKKEEDSAGNKHAKKRADAKKGGDKASNADDAATAKKMLKALDVEKLSSAGMDVFVAAMCCLLVLHGGLAQRVALGHALVLLVSGHVTSLIQFPGHEDLQAWTDMFVRFALYTSCVGLSLIALPLALAMYASLYGATFASEFVLQFADKSGKGPAGPSTAGSKKYLMAIAGLTGFGTLWQLWSYLAGSGIAWYFQLIYLPAVLAEGILSLL
;
A
#
# COMPACT_ATOMS: atom_id res chain seq x y z
N GLU A 1 -18.48 25.77 -5.76
CA GLU A 1 -17.25 25.34 -5.08
C GLU A 1 -17.62 24.79 -3.71
N LEU A 2 -17.53 23.47 -3.50
CA LEU A 2 -17.68 22.90 -2.16
C LEU A 2 -16.39 23.14 -1.40
N THR A 3 -16.40 24.07 -0.45
CA THR A 3 -15.30 24.29 0.48
C THR A 3 -15.05 22.99 1.26
N ALA A 4 -13.94 22.32 0.98
CA ALA A 4 -13.50 21.15 1.73
C ALA A 4 -13.47 21.50 3.22
N SER A 5 -14.09 20.65 4.06
CA SER A 5 -14.08 20.84 5.50
C SER A 5 -12.63 20.98 6.00
N PRO A 6 -12.32 21.93 6.90
CA PRO A 6 -10.97 22.12 7.45
C PRO A 6 -10.42 20.87 8.15
N ALA A 7 -11.29 19.93 8.54
CA ALA A 7 -10.87 18.61 9.02
C ALA A 7 -10.30 17.72 7.90
N LEU A 8 -10.89 17.77 6.70
CA LEU A 8 -10.45 17.01 5.53
C LEU A 8 -9.05 17.45 5.08
N GLU A 9 -8.80 18.76 5.06
CA GLU A 9 -7.48 19.33 4.70
C GLU A 9 -6.40 18.93 5.71
N LYS A 10 -6.70 18.92 7.02
CA LYS A 10 -5.78 18.45 8.05
C LYS A 10 -5.47 16.95 7.92
N VAL A 11 -6.47 16.13 7.59
CA VAL A 11 -6.28 14.68 7.36
C VAL A 11 -5.42 14.45 6.13
N LYS A 12 -5.67 15.18 5.03
CA LYS A 12 -4.88 15.09 3.80
C LYS A 12 -3.42 15.50 4.03
N ALA A 13 -3.17 16.61 4.74
CA ALA A 13 -1.81 17.04 5.06
C ALA A 13 -1.03 16.02 5.92
N LYS A 14 -1.70 15.35 6.87
CA LYS A 14 -1.09 14.25 7.63
C LYS A 14 -0.81 13.03 6.77
N ALA A 15 -1.72 12.70 5.85
CA ALA A 15 -1.51 11.61 4.90
C ALA A 15 -0.30 11.89 3.99
N ASP A 16 -0.19 13.10 3.44
CA ASP A 16 0.94 13.51 2.60
C ASP A 16 2.27 13.40 3.36
N LEU A 17 2.30 13.85 4.62
CA LEU A 17 3.47 13.71 5.49
C LEU A 17 3.84 12.25 5.74
N LEU A 18 2.84 11.39 5.98
CA LEU A 18 3.08 9.94 6.17
C LEU A 18 3.65 9.30 4.90
N TRP A 19 3.17 9.67 3.72
CA TRP A 19 3.72 9.20 2.45
C TRP A 19 5.15 9.69 2.20
N ALA A 20 5.45 10.95 2.54
CA ALA A 20 6.81 11.46 2.48
C ALA A 20 7.75 10.69 3.43
N LEU A 21 7.32 10.45 4.68
CA LEU A 21 8.07 9.68 5.67
C LEU A 21 8.27 8.23 5.23
N LEU A 22 7.25 7.60 4.62
CA LEU A 22 7.39 6.30 4.02
C LEU A 22 8.43 6.31 2.91
N GLY A 23 8.44 7.34 2.06
CA GLY A 23 9.47 7.55 1.04
C GLY A 23 10.88 7.55 1.63
N PHE A 24 11.11 8.35 2.68
CA PHE A 24 12.40 8.37 3.39
C PHE A 24 12.76 7.03 4.04
N ALA A 25 11.78 6.35 4.65
CA ALA A 25 11.99 5.01 5.22
C ALA A 25 12.41 4.01 4.14
N LEU A 26 11.85 4.09 2.94
CA LEU A 26 12.22 3.23 1.82
C LEU A 26 13.62 3.53 1.27
N ILE A 27 14.04 4.80 1.25
CA ILE A 27 15.41 5.21 0.88
C ILE A 27 16.43 4.64 1.86
N LEU A 28 16.14 4.62 3.17
CA LEU A 28 17.07 4.19 4.19
C LEU A 28 17.03 2.67 4.47
N HIS A 29 15.85 2.07 4.36
CA HIS A 29 15.56 0.71 4.86
C HIS A 29 14.83 -0.19 3.85
N GLY A 30 14.53 0.28 2.63
CA GLY A 30 13.67 -0.48 1.71
C GLY A 30 14.24 -1.86 1.35
N ALA A 31 15.56 -1.98 1.26
CA ALA A 31 16.31 -3.24 1.17
C ALA A 31 15.91 -4.32 2.20
N GLN A 32 15.62 -3.91 3.43
CA GLN A 32 15.23 -4.80 4.52
C GLN A 32 13.80 -5.32 4.34
N PHE A 33 12.97 -4.60 3.58
CA PHE A 33 11.58 -4.95 3.26
C PHE A 33 11.42 -5.51 1.85
N LYS A 34 12.47 -6.11 1.27
CA LYS A 34 12.48 -6.65 -0.10
C LYS A 34 11.24 -7.45 -0.48
N GLY A 35 10.80 -8.35 0.41
CA GLY A 35 9.66 -9.21 0.14
C GLY A 35 8.36 -8.43 0.02
N LEU A 36 8.13 -7.50 0.96
CA LEU A 36 6.94 -6.66 0.97
C LEU A 36 6.91 -5.73 -0.24
N LEU A 37 8.05 -5.16 -0.62
CA LEU A 37 8.16 -4.30 -1.81
C LEU A 37 7.88 -5.05 -3.12
N LEU A 38 8.39 -6.27 -3.25
CA LEU A 38 8.15 -7.09 -4.44
C LEU A 38 6.70 -7.56 -4.53
N CYS A 39 6.13 -8.03 -3.42
CA CYS A 39 4.71 -8.38 -3.35
C CYS A 39 3.82 -7.19 -3.68
N PHE A 40 4.11 -6.03 -3.06
CA PHE A 40 3.39 -4.80 -3.35
C PHE A 40 3.45 -4.47 -4.85
N HIS A 41 4.62 -4.57 -5.48
CA HIS A 41 4.77 -4.28 -6.90
C HIS A 41 3.93 -5.23 -7.77
N VAL A 42 4.03 -6.53 -7.54
CA VAL A 42 3.31 -7.55 -8.31
C VAL A 42 1.80 -7.34 -8.20
N VAL A 43 1.30 -7.10 -6.98
CA VAL A 43 -0.11 -6.82 -6.76
C VAL A 43 -0.49 -5.50 -7.43
N SER A 44 0.26 -4.42 -7.20
CA SER A 44 -0.01 -3.09 -7.72
C SER A 44 -0.11 -3.06 -9.25
N PHE A 45 0.76 -3.77 -9.96
CA PHE A 45 0.83 -3.71 -11.42
C PHE A 45 -0.03 -4.74 -12.13
N PHE A 46 -0.11 -5.97 -11.63
CA PHE A 46 -0.80 -7.06 -12.35
C PHE A 46 -2.22 -7.32 -11.84
N PHE A 47 -2.49 -7.02 -10.57
CA PHE A 47 -3.72 -7.47 -9.92
C PHE A 47 -4.54 -6.35 -9.29
N PHE A 48 -4.00 -5.14 -9.11
CA PHE A 48 -4.65 -4.10 -8.32
C PHE A 48 -5.99 -3.69 -8.92
N ASP A 49 -6.06 -3.39 -10.22
CA ASP A 49 -7.32 -2.99 -10.84
C ASP A 49 -8.35 -4.10 -10.78
N LYS A 50 -7.93 -5.35 -10.98
CA LYS A 50 -8.81 -6.52 -10.91
C LYS A 50 -9.32 -6.76 -9.48
N VAL A 51 -8.41 -6.82 -8.51
CA VAL A 51 -8.73 -7.00 -7.08
C VAL A 51 -9.58 -5.82 -6.58
N LYS A 52 -9.23 -4.58 -6.94
CA LYS A 52 -10.00 -3.39 -6.59
C LYS A 52 -11.39 -3.44 -7.18
N ALA A 53 -11.55 -3.79 -8.46
CA ALA A 53 -12.86 -3.92 -9.08
C ALA A 53 -13.69 -5.00 -8.38
N SER A 54 -13.12 -6.18 -8.14
CA SER A 54 -13.78 -7.29 -7.46
C SER A 54 -14.17 -6.95 -6.01
N VAL A 55 -13.28 -6.28 -5.25
CA VAL A 55 -13.55 -5.84 -3.87
C VAL A 55 -14.55 -4.70 -3.83
N MET A 56 -14.48 -3.72 -4.73
CA MET A 56 -15.43 -2.61 -4.80
C MET A 56 -16.82 -3.09 -5.22
N ALA A 57 -16.90 -4.08 -6.11
CA ALA A 57 -18.16 -4.72 -6.48
C ALA A 57 -18.79 -5.44 -5.27
N LEU A 58 -17.97 -6.21 -4.54
CA LEU A 58 -18.39 -6.83 -3.28
C LEU A 58 -18.81 -5.81 -2.23
N TRP A 59 -18.05 -4.72 -2.07
CA TRP A 59 -18.39 -3.66 -1.13
C TRP A 59 -19.70 -2.98 -1.51
N GLY A 60 -19.94 -2.76 -2.80
CA GLY A 60 -21.22 -2.28 -3.33
C GLY A 60 -22.37 -3.23 -3.00
N ASP A 61 -22.17 -4.53 -3.17
CA ASP A 61 -23.18 -5.54 -2.85
C ASP A 61 -23.41 -5.66 -1.33
N VAL A 62 -22.37 -5.58 -0.50
CA VAL A 62 -22.46 -5.57 0.97
C VAL A 62 -23.19 -4.32 1.45
N THR A 63 -22.84 -3.14 0.94
CA THR A 63 -23.50 -1.88 1.32
C THR A 63 -24.96 -1.88 0.88
N THR A 64 -25.26 -2.34 -0.33
CA THR A 64 -26.65 -2.48 -0.81
C THR A 64 -27.43 -3.51 0.02
N ALA A 65 -26.82 -4.63 0.39
CA ALA A 65 -27.44 -5.64 1.26
C ALA A 65 -27.68 -5.10 2.68
N GLN A 66 -26.74 -4.30 3.21
CA GLN A 66 -26.87 -3.63 4.49
C GLN A 66 -27.97 -2.56 4.47
N GLU A 67 -28.07 -1.77 3.40
CA GLU A 67 -29.15 -0.82 3.19
C GLU A 67 -30.51 -1.51 3.09
N LYS A 68 -30.61 -2.62 2.36
CA LYS A 68 -31.84 -3.43 2.29
C LYS A 68 -32.20 -4.04 3.65
N LEU A 69 -31.24 -4.56 4.40
CA LEU A 69 -31.47 -5.09 5.75
C LEU A 69 -31.87 -4.01 6.75
N ASN A 70 -31.35 -2.79 6.61
CA ASN A 70 -31.74 -1.64 7.42
C ASN A 70 -33.11 -1.07 7.00
N ALA A 71 -33.47 -1.18 5.72
CA ALA A 71 -34.79 -0.79 5.21
C ALA A 71 -35.89 -1.82 5.53
N ASP A 72 -35.53 -3.11 5.59
CA ASP A 72 -36.40 -4.22 6.00
C ASP A 72 -36.37 -4.45 7.53
N ALA A 73 -35.62 -3.64 8.28
CA ALA A 73 -35.72 -3.63 9.73
C ALA A 73 -37.13 -3.13 10.09
N PRO A 74 -37.92 -3.90 10.86
CA PRO A 74 -39.23 -3.44 11.27
C PRO A 74 -39.04 -2.11 12.00
N VAL A 75 -39.79 -1.10 11.56
CA VAL A 75 -39.99 0.16 12.28
C VAL A 75 -40.09 -0.21 13.76
N GLU A 76 -39.11 0.22 14.57
CA GLU A 76 -39.26 0.14 16.00
C GLU A 76 -40.59 0.83 16.31
N GLU A 77 -41.59 0.03 16.69
CA GLU A 77 -42.81 0.55 17.30
C GLU A 77 -42.32 1.50 18.38
N LYS A 78 -42.53 2.80 18.14
CA LYS A 78 -42.48 3.82 19.18
C LYS A 78 -43.32 3.27 20.31
N LYS A 79 -42.66 2.76 21.35
CA LYS A 79 -43.33 2.58 22.63
C LYS A 79 -43.57 3.97 23.15
N GLU A 80 -44.80 4.42 22.91
CA GLU A 80 -45.42 5.54 23.58
C GLU A 80 -45.06 5.52 25.06
N GLU A 81 -44.72 6.71 25.55
CA GLU A 81 -44.59 7.02 26.95
C GLU A 81 -45.87 6.58 27.66
N ASP A 82 -45.76 5.73 28.68
CA ASP A 82 -46.60 5.97 29.84
C ASP A 82 -45.96 5.53 31.15
N SER A 83 -46.32 6.32 32.15
CA SER A 83 -45.69 6.50 33.44
C SER A 83 -45.85 5.35 34.43
N ALA A 84 -45.19 5.53 35.59
CA ALA A 84 -45.40 4.88 36.88
C ALA A 84 -44.42 3.77 37.27
N GLY A 85 -43.77 4.02 38.41
CA GLY A 85 -42.57 3.34 38.85
C GLY A 85 -42.76 1.89 39.26
N ASN A 86 -41.73 1.09 38.97
CA ASN A 86 -41.52 -0.13 39.73
C ASN A 86 -40.03 -0.53 39.75
N LYS A 87 -39.45 -0.57 40.95
CA LYS A 87 -38.02 -0.87 41.23
C LYS A 87 -37.57 -2.26 40.73
N HIS A 88 -38.49 -3.12 40.29
CA HIS A 88 -38.21 -4.44 39.70
C HIS A 88 -37.88 -4.42 38.19
N ALA A 89 -38.14 -3.33 37.46
CA ALA A 89 -37.78 -3.23 36.04
C ALA A 89 -36.26 -3.02 35.84
N LYS A 90 -35.62 -2.28 36.74
CA LYS A 90 -34.17 -1.98 36.66
C LYS A 90 -33.31 -3.23 36.88
N LYS A 91 -33.75 -4.16 37.74
CA LYS A 91 -33.04 -5.43 38.00
C LYS A 91 -33.18 -6.48 36.89
N ARG A 92 -34.18 -6.35 36.01
CA ARG A 92 -34.29 -7.17 34.77
C ARG A 92 -33.52 -6.57 33.60
N ALA A 93 -33.22 -5.28 33.61
CA ALA A 93 -32.34 -4.65 32.63
C ALA A 93 -30.86 -5.00 32.87
N ASP A 94 -30.43 -5.07 34.13
CA ASP A 94 -29.03 -5.41 34.46
C ASP A 94 -28.72 -6.92 34.30
N ALA A 95 -29.72 -7.80 34.41
CA ALA A 95 -29.56 -9.23 34.11
C ALA A 95 -29.50 -9.53 32.60
N LYS A 96 -29.81 -8.56 31.72
CA LYS A 96 -29.70 -8.69 30.27
C LYS A 96 -28.34 -8.22 29.71
N LYS A 97 -27.46 -7.68 30.56
CA LYS A 97 -26.08 -7.29 30.22
C LYS A 97 -25.04 -8.42 30.36
N GLY A 98 -25.42 -9.59 30.85
CA GLY A 98 -24.54 -10.78 30.95
C GLY A 98 -24.57 -11.68 29.72
N GLY A 99 -24.75 -11.12 28.53
CA GLY A 99 -25.13 -11.84 27.32
C GLY A 99 -24.08 -11.88 26.21
N ASP A 100 -22.83 -12.25 26.49
CA ASP A 100 -21.79 -12.52 25.48
C ASP A 100 -22.09 -13.72 24.55
N LYS A 101 -23.30 -14.29 24.63
CA LYS A 101 -23.82 -15.31 23.71
C LYS A 101 -25.01 -14.85 22.85
N ALA A 102 -25.56 -13.66 23.09
CA ALA A 102 -26.69 -13.12 22.33
C ALA A 102 -26.25 -12.25 21.14
N SER A 103 -25.13 -11.52 21.25
CA SER A 103 -24.60 -10.77 20.08
C SER A 103 -24.14 -11.72 18.98
N ASN A 104 -23.41 -12.80 19.29
CA ASN A 104 -22.94 -13.75 18.28
C ASN A 104 -24.06 -14.44 17.49
N ALA A 105 -25.26 -14.61 18.06
CA ALA A 105 -26.39 -15.26 17.37
C ALA A 105 -27.10 -14.29 16.41
N ASP A 106 -27.30 -13.03 16.83
CA ASP A 106 -27.86 -11.97 15.98
C ASP A 106 -26.85 -11.53 14.92
N ASP A 107 -25.56 -11.48 15.24
CA ASP A 107 -24.47 -11.21 14.30
C ASP A 107 -24.32 -12.37 13.30
N ALA A 108 -24.45 -13.63 13.73
CA ALA A 108 -24.45 -14.79 12.83
C ALA A 108 -25.71 -14.87 11.96
N ALA A 109 -26.89 -14.51 12.48
CA ALA A 109 -28.13 -14.46 11.71
C ALA A 109 -28.10 -13.33 10.67
N THR A 110 -27.54 -12.17 11.05
CA THR A 110 -27.35 -11.02 10.16
C THR A 110 -26.28 -11.32 9.12
N ALA A 111 -25.15 -11.92 9.51
CA ALA A 111 -24.12 -12.40 8.59
C ALA A 111 -24.66 -13.48 7.64
N LYS A 112 -25.53 -14.39 8.12
CA LYS A 112 -26.17 -15.41 7.28
C LYS A 112 -27.18 -14.82 6.30
N LYS A 113 -27.90 -13.76 6.68
CA LYS A 113 -28.78 -13.00 5.77
C LYS A 113 -27.96 -12.21 4.75
N MET A 114 -26.86 -11.56 5.18
CA MET A 114 -25.92 -10.88 4.28
C MET A 114 -25.25 -11.86 3.31
N LEU A 115 -24.79 -13.02 3.77
CA LEU A 115 -24.21 -14.08 2.94
C LEU A 115 -25.20 -14.65 1.93
N LYS A 116 -26.50 -14.69 2.25
CA LYS A 116 -27.54 -15.08 1.29
C LYS A 116 -27.85 -14.00 0.26
N ALA A 117 -27.65 -12.73 0.60
CA ALA A 117 -27.85 -11.60 -0.30
C ALA A 117 -26.64 -11.36 -1.21
N LEU A 118 -25.46 -11.86 -0.81
CA LEU A 118 -24.25 -11.79 -1.61
C LEU A 118 -24.29 -12.82 -2.75
N ASP A 119 -23.92 -12.36 -3.93
CA ASP A 119 -23.73 -13.21 -5.09
C ASP A 119 -22.51 -14.13 -4.87
N VAL A 120 -22.78 -15.44 -4.76
CA VAL A 120 -21.75 -16.46 -4.50
C VAL A 120 -20.73 -16.51 -5.63
N GLU A 121 -21.12 -16.22 -6.87
CA GLU A 121 -20.20 -16.19 -8.01
C GLU A 121 -19.23 -15.00 -7.90
N LYS A 122 -19.72 -13.82 -7.50
CA LYS A 122 -18.84 -12.66 -7.28
C LYS A 122 -17.92 -12.83 -6.07
N LEU A 123 -18.43 -13.41 -4.97
CA LEU A 123 -17.62 -13.72 -3.80
C LEU A 123 -16.53 -14.74 -4.15
N SER A 124 -16.88 -15.78 -4.89
CA SER A 124 -15.95 -16.80 -5.37
C SER A 124 -14.90 -16.21 -6.32
N SER A 125 -15.33 -15.37 -7.28
CA SER A 125 -14.42 -14.69 -8.21
C SER A 125 -13.45 -13.76 -7.50
N ALA A 126 -13.93 -12.93 -6.57
CA ALA A 126 -13.07 -12.04 -5.80
C ALA A 126 -12.10 -12.81 -4.89
N GLY A 127 -12.58 -13.90 -4.27
CA GLY A 127 -11.73 -14.81 -3.49
C GLY A 127 -10.64 -15.44 -4.37
N MET A 128 -10.98 -15.86 -5.58
CA MET A 128 -10.02 -16.41 -6.54
C MET A 128 -8.99 -15.36 -6.99
N ASP A 129 -9.42 -14.13 -7.25
CA ASP A 129 -8.50 -13.03 -7.62
C ASP A 129 -7.49 -12.72 -6.51
N VAL A 130 -7.95 -12.67 -5.26
CA VAL A 130 -7.06 -12.49 -4.09
C VAL A 130 -6.13 -13.70 -3.93
N PHE A 131 -6.64 -14.92 -4.11
CA PHE A 131 -5.83 -16.14 -4.03
C PHE A 131 -4.74 -16.17 -5.11
N VAL A 132 -5.07 -15.83 -6.35
CA VAL A 132 -4.11 -15.75 -7.45
C VAL A 132 -3.07 -14.67 -7.18
N ALA A 133 -3.47 -13.49 -6.70
CA ALA A 133 -2.54 -12.44 -6.29
C ALA A 133 -1.58 -12.93 -5.19
N ALA A 134 -2.08 -13.66 -4.19
CA ALA A 134 -1.27 -14.25 -3.13
C ALA A 134 -0.29 -15.31 -3.66
N MET A 135 -0.72 -16.17 -4.59
CA MET A 135 0.15 -17.16 -5.23
C MET A 135 1.25 -16.49 -6.06
N CYS A 136 0.94 -15.42 -6.80
CA CYS A 136 1.94 -14.64 -7.54
C CYS A 136 2.95 -13.96 -6.61
N CYS A 137 2.51 -13.44 -5.46
CA CYS A 137 3.39 -12.95 -4.41
C CYS A 137 4.34 -14.04 -3.92
N LEU A 138 3.84 -15.23 -3.57
CA LEU A 138 4.67 -16.36 -3.14
C LEU A 138 5.68 -16.77 -4.22
N LEU A 139 5.23 -16.81 -5.48
CA LEU A 139 6.09 -17.14 -6.61
C LEU A 139 7.22 -16.12 -6.80
N VAL A 140 6.98 -14.83 -6.55
CA VAL A 140 8.03 -13.80 -6.63
C VAL A 140 8.91 -13.76 -5.38
N LEU A 141 8.40 -14.17 -4.22
CA LEU A 141 9.20 -14.28 -2.99
C LEU A 141 10.15 -15.48 -3.01
N HIS A 142 9.70 -16.61 -3.55
CA HIS A 142 10.46 -17.87 -3.54
C HIS A 142 11.09 -18.21 -4.90
N GLY A 143 10.55 -17.69 -5.99
CA GLY A 143 11.06 -17.93 -7.34
C GLY A 143 12.24 -17.02 -7.64
N GLY A 144 13.47 -17.53 -7.53
CA GLY A 144 14.68 -16.74 -7.76
C GLY A 144 14.74 -16.04 -9.14
N LEU A 145 14.25 -16.69 -10.20
CA LEU A 145 14.17 -16.07 -11.54
C LEU A 145 13.00 -15.08 -11.64
N ALA A 146 11.81 -15.48 -11.17
CA ALA A 146 10.62 -14.64 -11.21
C ALA A 146 10.83 -13.33 -10.42
N GLN A 147 11.53 -13.41 -9.29
CA GLN A 147 11.95 -12.25 -8.50
C GLN A 147 12.78 -11.28 -9.32
N ARG A 148 13.81 -11.78 -10.01
CA ARG A 148 14.74 -10.96 -10.80
C ARG A 148 14.02 -10.30 -11.97
N VAL A 149 13.17 -11.05 -12.68
CA VAL A 149 12.39 -10.53 -13.81
C VAL A 149 11.37 -9.48 -13.33
N ALA A 150 10.61 -9.77 -12.27
CA ALA A 150 9.64 -8.84 -11.70
C ALA A 150 10.30 -7.54 -11.24
N LEU A 151 11.43 -7.62 -10.54
CA LEU A 151 12.19 -6.45 -10.12
C LEU A 151 12.77 -5.65 -11.30
N GLY A 152 13.30 -6.34 -12.31
CA GLY A 152 13.83 -5.71 -13.51
C GLY A 152 12.73 -4.94 -14.25
N HIS A 153 11.57 -5.57 -14.45
CA HIS A 153 10.40 -4.92 -15.02
C HIS A 153 9.93 -3.72 -14.18
N ALA A 154 9.92 -3.86 -12.86
CA ALA A 154 9.55 -2.79 -11.94
C ALA A 154 10.43 -1.54 -12.10
N LEU A 155 11.74 -1.76 -12.20
CA LEU A 155 12.72 -0.70 -12.48
C LEU A 155 12.47 -0.05 -13.84
N VAL A 156 12.19 -0.83 -14.89
CA VAL A 156 11.89 -0.28 -16.22
C VAL A 156 10.69 0.65 -16.16
N LEU A 157 9.60 0.25 -15.50
CA LEU A 157 8.40 1.09 -15.42
C LEU A 157 8.69 2.40 -14.69
N LEU A 158 9.40 2.36 -13.57
CA LEU A 158 9.78 3.57 -12.84
C LEU A 158 10.71 4.48 -13.64
N VAL A 159 11.78 3.93 -14.23
CA VAL A 159 12.77 4.73 -14.97
C VAL A 159 12.18 5.26 -16.27
N SER A 160 11.35 4.49 -16.97
CA SER A 160 10.72 4.92 -18.23
C SER A 160 9.87 6.17 -18.05
N GLY A 161 9.12 6.28 -16.95
CA GLY A 161 8.34 7.48 -16.63
C GLY A 161 9.20 8.74 -16.52
N HIS A 162 10.42 8.62 -15.99
CA HIS A 162 11.36 9.73 -15.90
C HIS A 162 12.10 10.00 -17.22
N VAL A 163 12.52 8.96 -17.95
CA VAL A 163 13.28 9.12 -19.20
C VAL A 163 12.41 9.66 -20.33
N THR A 164 11.17 9.19 -20.48
CA THR A 164 10.24 9.71 -21.50
C THR A 164 9.90 11.19 -21.26
N SER A 165 10.01 11.69 -20.03
CA SER A 165 9.87 13.12 -19.75
C SER A 165 11.05 13.98 -20.23
N LEU A 166 12.23 13.37 -20.40
CA LEU A 166 13.45 14.04 -20.84
C LEU A 166 13.64 14.04 -22.36
N ILE A 167 13.18 13.00 -23.03
CA ILE A 167 13.38 12.79 -24.46
C ILE A 167 12.04 12.99 -25.17
N GLN A 168 11.75 14.25 -25.55
CA GLN A 168 10.55 14.60 -26.30
C GLN A 168 10.95 15.21 -27.64
N PHE A 169 10.32 14.74 -28.73
CA PHE A 169 10.50 15.25 -30.08
C PHE A 169 9.18 15.85 -30.59
N PRO A 170 8.82 17.06 -30.13
CA PRO A 170 7.56 17.70 -30.52
C PRO A 170 7.50 17.89 -32.03
N GLY A 171 6.40 17.45 -32.67
CA GLY A 171 6.19 17.57 -34.11
C GLY A 171 6.71 16.40 -34.96
N HIS A 172 7.30 15.37 -34.34
CA HIS A 172 7.78 14.17 -35.04
C HIS A 172 7.28 12.88 -34.37
N GLU A 173 6.01 12.52 -34.62
CA GLU A 173 5.37 11.35 -34.00
C GLU A 173 6.08 10.03 -34.33
N ASP A 174 6.54 9.84 -35.57
CA ASP A 174 7.27 8.64 -35.98
C ASP A 174 8.60 8.49 -35.23
N LEU A 175 9.37 9.59 -35.12
CA LEU A 175 10.63 9.59 -34.37
C LEU A 175 10.40 9.35 -32.88
N GLN A 176 9.30 9.87 -32.33
CA GLN A 176 8.93 9.64 -30.93
C GLN A 176 8.60 8.17 -30.67
N ALA A 177 7.81 7.52 -31.55
CA ALA A 177 7.47 6.10 -31.42
C ALA A 177 8.71 5.20 -31.46
N TRP A 178 9.63 5.45 -32.41
CA TRP A 178 10.90 4.72 -32.48
C TRP A 178 11.76 4.98 -31.24
N THR A 179 11.84 6.22 -30.77
CA THR A 179 12.59 6.58 -29.56
C THR A 179 12.03 5.86 -28.35
N ASP A 180 10.72 5.87 -28.13
CA ASP A 180 10.08 5.18 -27.01
C ASP A 180 10.36 3.67 -27.06
N MET A 181 10.34 3.06 -28.25
CA MET A 181 10.70 1.65 -28.43
C MET A 181 12.17 1.40 -28.07
N PHE A 182 13.11 2.21 -28.56
CA PHE A 182 14.54 2.05 -28.26
C PHE A 182 14.86 2.30 -26.78
N VAL A 183 14.25 3.32 -26.18
CA VAL A 183 14.39 3.62 -24.74
C VAL A 183 13.88 2.45 -23.91
N ARG A 184 12.68 1.94 -24.21
CA ARG A 184 12.15 0.77 -23.50
C ARG A 184 13.06 -0.44 -23.68
N PHE A 185 13.51 -0.74 -24.89
CA PHE A 185 14.43 -1.85 -25.15
C PHE A 185 15.72 -1.71 -24.32
N ALA A 186 16.37 -0.53 -24.36
CA ALA A 186 17.58 -0.26 -23.60
C ALA A 186 17.36 -0.38 -22.08
N LEU A 187 16.22 0.12 -21.57
CA LEU A 187 15.84 -0.01 -20.16
C LEU A 187 15.61 -1.48 -19.79
N TYR A 188 14.92 -2.26 -20.61
CA TYR A 188 14.74 -3.69 -20.35
C TYR A 188 16.07 -4.42 -20.32
N THR A 189 16.95 -4.21 -21.31
CA THR A 189 18.27 -4.86 -21.33
C THR A 189 19.12 -4.48 -20.12
N SER A 190 19.14 -3.19 -19.75
CA SER A 190 19.93 -2.71 -18.61
C SER A 190 19.33 -3.07 -17.25
N CYS A 191 18.06 -2.79 -16.99
CA CYS A 191 17.41 -3.06 -15.70
C CYS A 191 17.18 -4.55 -15.44
N VAL A 192 16.75 -5.33 -16.43
CA VAL A 192 16.63 -6.79 -16.28
C VAL A 192 18.00 -7.45 -16.25
N GLY A 193 18.95 -7.01 -17.08
CA GLY A 193 20.34 -7.48 -16.99
C GLY A 193 20.93 -7.23 -15.61
N LEU A 194 20.74 -6.04 -15.07
CA LEU A 194 21.16 -5.67 -13.72
C LEU A 194 20.51 -6.55 -12.64
N SER A 195 19.21 -6.80 -12.73
CA SER A 195 18.53 -7.66 -11.74
C SER A 195 18.98 -9.11 -11.83
N LEU A 196 19.35 -9.59 -13.02
CA LEU A 196 19.88 -10.94 -13.23
C LEU A 196 21.30 -11.10 -12.68
N ILE A 197 22.16 -10.08 -12.80
CA ILE A 197 23.57 -10.15 -12.41
C ILE A 197 23.77 -9.72 -10.94
N ALA A 198 23.14 -8.62 -10.54
CA ALA A 198 23.35 -7.96 -9.25
C ALA A 198 22.01 -7.63 -8.57
N LEU A 199 21.28 -8.69 -8.19
CA LEU A 199 19.97 -8.55 -7.52
C LEU A 199 19.97 -7.58 -6.32
N PRO A 200 20.96 -7.59 -5.39
CA PRO A 200 20.97 -6.65 -4.27
C PRO A 200 21.07 -5.18 -4.71
N LEU A 201 21.84 -4.91 -5.76
CA LEU A 201 21.98 -3.58 -6.35
C LEU A 201 20.69 -3.14 -7.03
N ALA A 202 20.09 -4.00 -7.85
CA ALA A 202 18.79 -3.72 -8.47
C ALA A 202 17.71 -3.43 -7.41
N LEU A 203 17.73 -4.15 -6.29
CA LEU A 203 16.74 -3.99 -5.24
C LEU A 203 16.94 -2.69 -4.45
N ALA A 204 18.19 -2.36 -4.11
CA ALA A 204 18.54 -1.08 -3.49
C ALA A 204 18.17 0.09 -4.40
N MET A 205 18.45 -0.01 -5.70
CA MET A 205 18.06 1.00 -6.70
C MET A 205 16.54 1.14 -6.78
N TYR A 206 15.80 0.04 -6.84
CA TYR A 206 14.34 0.06 -6.92
C TYR A 206 13.72 0.69 -5.68
N ALA A 207 14.12 0.23 -4.49
CA ALA A 207 13.63 0.76 -3.22
C ALA A 207 13.94 2.25 -3.05
N SER A 208 15.16 2.66 -3.43
CA SER A 208 15.59 4.06 -3.33
C SER A 208 14.90 4.94 -4.35
N LEU A 209 14.71 4.48 -5.59
CA LEU A 209 14.02 5.24 -6.63
C LEU A 209 12.54 5.40 -6.31
N TYR A 210 11.90 4.32 -5.87
CA TYR A 210 10.51 4.35 -5.42
C TYR A 210 10.36 5.29 -4.23
N GLY A 211 11.21 5.14 -3.20
CA GLY A 211 11.21 6.01 -2.03
C GLY A 211 11.50 7.48 -2.34
N ALA A 212 12.45 7.75 -3.25
CA ALA A 212 12.79 9.10 -3.71
C ALA A 212 11.63 9.75 -4.47
N THR A 213 10.86 8.98 -5.22
CA THR A 213 9.66 9.46 -5.91
C THR A 213 8.61 9.92 -4.89
N PHE A 214 8.28 9.08 -3.90
CA PHE A 214 7.36 9.45 -2.82
C PHE A 214 7.87 10.64 -2.00
N ALA A 215 9.11 10.60 -1.55
CA ALA A 215 9.69 11.67 -0.74
C ALA A 215 9.66 13.00 -1.53
N SER A 216 10.08 13.01 -2.79
CA SER A 216 10.13 14.23 -3.60
C SER A 216 8.73 14.75 -3.93
N GLU A 217 7.80 13.89 -4.31
CA GLU A 217 6.44 14.29 -4.68
C GLU A 217 5.67 14.86 -3.49
N PHE A 218 5.66 14.16 -2.36
CA PHE A 218 4.88 14.58 -1.19
C PHE A 218 5.55 15.72 -0.42
N VAL A 219 6.88 15.82 -0.40
CA VAL A 219 7.57 16.99 0.17
C VAL A 219 7.30 18.25 -0.65
N LEU A 220 7.29 18.15 -1.98
CA LEU A 220 6.96 19.30 -2.84
C LEU A 220 5.50 19.71 -2.65
N GLN A 221 4.56 18.77 -2.64
CA GLN A 221 3.16 19.07 -2.37
C GLN A 221 2.95 19.72 -0.99
N PHE A 222 3.69 19.26 0.03
CA PHE A 222 3.65 19.86 1.36
C PHE A 222 4.25 21.27 1.39
N ALA A 223 5.37 21.49 0.69
CA ALA A 223 6.04 22.78 0.60
C ALA A 223 5.18 23.83 -0.13
N ASP A 224 4.52 23.43 -1.21
CA ASP A 224 3.59 24.25 -1.97
C ASP A 224 2.39 24.67 -1.13
N LYS A 225 1.76 23.71 -0.43
CA LYS A 225 0.64 23.98 0.50
C LYS A 225 1.03 24.86 1.68
N SER A 226 2.29 24.79 2.11
CA SER A 226 2.81 25.58 3.22
C SER A 226 3.24 27.00 2.82
N GLY A 227 3.18 27.35 1.53
CA GLY A 227 3.66 28.64 1.02
C GLY A 227 5.17 28.87 1.19
N LYS A 228 5.92 27.80 1.49
CA LYS A 228 7.38 27.82 1.71
C LYS A 228 8.15 27.21 0.54
N GLY A 229 7.46 26.88 -0.56
CA GLY A 229 8.07 26.32 -1.76
C GLY A 229 8.94 27.35 -2.50
N PRO A 230 10.07 26.94 -3.11
CA PRO A 230 10.84 27.79 -3.99
C PRO A 230 9.98 28.23 -5.19
N ALA A 231 9.99 29.52 -5.52
CA ALA A 231 9.28 30.05 -6.68
C ALA A 231 9.72 29.34 -7.97
N GLY A 232 8.80 28.59 -8.58
CA GLY A 232 9.03 27.85 -9.83
C GLY A 232 8.13 26.61 -9.92
N PRO A 233 8.05 25.96 -11.10
CA PRO A 233 7.19 24.80 -11.26
C PRO A 233 7.69 23.66 -10.38
N SER A 234 6.96 23.38 -9.30
CA SER A 234 7.02 22.14 -8.53
C SER A 234 6.47 20.94 -9.31
N THR A 235 6.18 21.13 -10.60
CA THR A 235 5.64 20.13 -11.50
C THR A 235 6.60 18.95 -11.62
N ALA A 236 6.03 17.76 -11.51
CA ALA A 236 6.66 16.51 -11.89
C ALA A 236 7.31 16.68 -13.27
N GLY A 237 8.62 16.37 -13.36
CA GLY A 237 9.42 16.55 -14.58
C GLY A 237 10.26 17.83 -14.66
N SER A 238 10.19 18.74 -13.68
CA SER A 238 11.16 19.84 -13.63
C SER A 238 12.59 19.33 -13.43
N LYS A 239 13.60 20.00 -14.01
CA LYS A 239 15.02 19.61 -13.83
C LYS A 239 15.42 19.50 -12.36
N LYS A 240 14.86 20.37 -11.50
CA LYS A 240 15.07 20.35 -10.05
C LYS A 240 14.48 19.10 -9.39
N TYR A 241 13.28 18.69 -9.78
CA TYR A 241 12.64 17.46 -9.32
C TYR A 241 13.44 16.23 -9.73
N LEU A 242 13.87 16.15 -10.99
CA LEU A 242 14.68 15.03 -11.48
C LEU A 242 16.06 14.97 -10.79
N MET A 243 16.70 16.12 -10.54
CA MET A 243 17.94 16.17 -9.75
C MET A 243 17.73 15.72 -8.31
N ALA A 244 16.63 16.12 -7.66
CA ALA A 244 16.30 15.69 -6.31
C ALA A 244 16.08 14.17 -6.24
N ILE A 245 15.31 13.61 -7.18
CA ILE A 245 15.11 12.16 -7.28
C ILE A 245 16.43 11.45 -7.53
N ALA A 246 17.24 11.90 -8.49
CA ALA A 246 18.52 11.28 -8.81
C ALA A 246 19.48 11.30 -7.61
N GLY A 247 19.55 12.43 -6.90
CA GLY A 247 20.37 12.58 -5.68
C GLY A 247 19.91 11.65 -4.55
N LEU A 248 18.61 11.64 -4.24
CA LEU A 248 18.03 10.78 -3.21
C LEU A 248 18.14 9.29 -3.57
N THR A 249 17.93 8.95 -4.84
CA THR A 249 18.06 7.57 -5.35
C THR A 249 19.52 7.10 -5.24
N GLY A 250 20.47 7.94 -5.66
CA GLY A 250 21.90 7.64 -5.57
C GLY A 250 22.35 7.46 -4.13
N PHE A 251 21.97 8.40 -3.24
CA PHE A 251 22.24 8.30 -1.81
C PHE A 251 21.64 7.03 -1.20
N GLY A 252 20.34 6.78 -1.43
CA GLY A 252 19.66 5.60 -0.90
C GLY A 252 20.27 4.29 -1.39
N THR A 253 20.64 4.22 -2.66
CA THR A 253 21.24 3.02 -3.26
C THR A 253 22.58 2.73 -2.60
N LEU A 254 23.44 3.73 -2.45
CA LEU A 254 24.73 3.60 -1.78
C LEU A 254 24.58 3.22 -0.31
N TRP A 255 23.66 3.88 0.40
CA TRP A 255 23.37 3.60 1.81
C TRP A 255 22.90 2.17 2.02
N GLN A 256 21.94 1.70 1.20
CA GLN A 256 21.40 0.35 1.31
C GLN A 256 22.45 -0.71 0.91
N LEU A 257 23.25 -0.47 -0.12
CA LEU A 257 24.37 -1.35 -0.47
C LEU A 257 25.40 -1.43 0.66
N TRP A 258 25.78 -0.30 1.24
CA TRP A 258 26.66 -0.26 2.39
C TRP A 258 26.08 -1.06 3.55
N SER A 259 24.77 -0.92 3.83
CA SER A 259 24.10 -1.68 4.89
C SER A 259 24.09 -3.19 4.63
N TYR A 260 23.92 -3.61 3.37
CA TYR A 260 24.02 -5.01 2.96
C TYR A 260 25.43 -5.56 3.16
N LEU A 261 26.45 -4.80 2.74
CA LEU A 261 27.85 -5.18 2.89
C LEU A 261 28.29 -5.22 4.36
N ALA A 262 27.73 -4.35 5.20
CA ALA A 262 27.94 -4.33 6.64
C ALA A 262 27.24 -5.50 7.37
N GLY A 263 26.57 -6.42 6.65
CA GLY A 263 25.91 -7.58 7.25
C GLY A 263 24.60 -7.24 7.97
N SER A 264 23.98 -6.08 7.68
CA SER A 264 22.65 -5.74 8.19
C SER A 264 21.58 -6.58 7.46
N GLY A 265 21.49 -7.87 7.80
CA GLY A 265 20.38 -8.72 7.37
C GLY A 265 19.05 -8.32 8.01
N ILE A 266 19.12 -7.67 9.18
CA ILE A 266 17.99 -7.12 9.94
C ILE A 266 18.41 -5.72 10.41
N ALA A 267 17.50 -4.75 10.37
CA ALA A 267 17.78 -3.42 10.89
C ALA A 267 18.15 -3.50 12.38
N TRP A 268 19.17 -2.77 12.81
CA TRP A 268 19.67 -2.83 14.20
C TRP A 268 18.55 -2.57 15.24
N TYR A 269 17.54 -1.76 14.91
CA TYR A 269 16.39 -1.53 15.79
C TYR A 269 15.42 -2.73 15.86
N PHE A 270 15.28 -3.52 14.79
CA PHE A 270 14.54 -4.78 14.87
C PHE A 270 15.32 -5.79 15.73
N GLN A 271 16.65 -5.83 15.62
CA GLN A 271 17.47 -6.65 16.51
C GLN A 271 17.29 -6.25 17.98
N LEU A 272 17.12 -4.96 18.28
CA LEU A 272 16.81 -4.49 19.64
C LEU A 272 15.43 -4.93 20.14
N ILE A 273 14.42 -5.00 19.26
CA ILE A 273 13.08 -5.52 19.62
C ILE A 273 13.13 -7.03 19.90
N TYR A 274 13.96 -7.78 19.16
CA TYR A 274 14.16 -9.22 19.38
C TYR A 274 15.13 -9.54 20.53
N LEU A 275 15.94 -8.58 20.97
CA LEU A 275 16.96 -8.76 22.01
C LEU A 275 16.39 -9.36 23.31
N PRO A 276 15.23 -8.92 23.84
CA PRO A 276 14.64 -9.53 25.04
C PRO A 276 14.25 -11.00 24.83
N ALA A 277 13.76 -11.36 23.63
CA ALA A 277 13.38 -12.73 23.32
C ALA A 277 14.62 -13.64 23.17
N VAL A 278 15.67 -13.15 22.52
CA VAL A 278 16.95 -13.87 22.38
C VAL A 278 17.65 -14.03 23.74
N LEU A 279 17.61 -13.01 24.60
CA LEU A 279 18.10 -13.10 25.98
C LEU A 279 17.31 -14.15 26.79
N ALA A 280 15.99 -14.16 26.69
CA ALA A 280 15.15 -15.14 27.37
C ALA A 280 15.45 -16.57 26.91
N GLU A 281 15.58 -16.79 25.59
CA GLU A 281 15.92 -18.09 25.02
C GLU A 281 17.35 -18.54 25.39
N GLY A 282 18.31 -17.60 25.42
CA GLY A 282 19.68 -17.87 25.87
C GLY A 282 19.77 -18.26 27.35
N ILE A 283 19.01 -17.58 28.22
CA ILE A 283 18.93 -17.93 29.65
C ILE A 283 18.27 -19.30 29.83
N LEU A 284 17.18 -19.58 29.10
CA LEU A 284 16.49 -20.87 29.14
C LEU A 284 17.33 -22.02 28.61
N SER A 285 18.21 -21.78 27.63
CA SER A 285 19.11 -22.81 27.08
C SER A 285 20.33 -23.08 27.96
N LEU A 286 20.62 -22.18 28.92
CA LEU A 286 21.69 -22.33 29.92
C LEU A 286 21.22 -23.00 31.22
N LEU A 287 19.91 -23.11 31.43
CA LEU A 287 19.25 -23.80 32.56
C LEU A 287 18.94 -25.26 32.21
#